data_AF-A0AA35S1A3-F1
#
_entry.id   AF-A0AA35S1A3-F1
#
_cell.length_a   1.000
_cell.length_b   1.000
_cell.length_c   1.000
_cell.angle_alpha   90.00
_cell.angle_beta   90.00
_cell.angle_gamma   90.00
#
_symmetry.space_group_name_H-M   'P 1'
#
loop_
_entity.id
_entity.type
_entity.pdbx_description
1 polymer ?
#
loop_
_entity_poly.entity_id
_entity_poly.type
_entity_poly.pdbx_seq_one_letter_code
_entity_poly.pdbx_strand_id
1 'polypeptide(L)'
;MKAKETTLQQQEQLLHRENSELTQHLASAKREIETLNGEKTALQREQHSLKQQLTQRESEVWRLNGEISSLQQSLRQLGTQLEQEKLGLSRALESQTQESADVQWRLQQQLTLKEEALGNEVRDHSETRAALRHAQLAVDEAREENRRLRESQRPAEVDDHWRVSRDEVVILNEGMLGTGAWGYVAKGEFRGKRVAVKCLHMEIVASQTLQRVHRE
;
A
#
# COMPACT_ATOMS: atom_id res chain seq x y z
N MET A 1 116.16 97.60 2.79
CA MET A 1 115.81 96.84 4.01
C MET A 1 114.31 96.94 4.28
N LYS A 2 113.77 98.11 4.68
CA LYS A 2 112.33 98.27 5.02
C LYS A 2 111.32 97.82 3.96
N ALA A 3 111.52 98.13 2.68
CA ALA A 3 110.55 97.76 1.63
C ALA A 3 110.41 96.23 1.44
N LYS A 4 111.51 95.50 1.52
CA LYS A 4 111.53 94.02 1.41
C LYS A 4 110.88 93.37 2.62
N GLU A 5 111.08 93.97 3.79
CA GLU A 5 110.47 93.57 5.06
C GLU A 5 108.94 93.78 5.04
N THR A 6 108.45 94.89 4.52
CA THR A 6 107.00 95.13 4.33
C THR A 6 106.36 94.17 3.33
N THR A 7 107.05 93.80 2.25
CA THR A 7 106.54 92.82 1.28
C THR A 7 106.45 91.42 1.88
N LEU A 8 107.46 91.00 2.65
CA LEU A 8 107.44 89.74 3.38
C LEU A 8 106.30 89.69 4.41
N GLN A 9 106.08 90.77 5.17
CA GLN A 9 104.96 90.88 6.11
C GLN A 9 103.59 90.77 5.43
N GLN A 10 103.40 91.39 4.26
CA GLN A 10 102.16 91.25 3.49
C GLN A 10 101.95 89.81 3.00
N GLN A 11 103.02 89.13 2.58
CA GLN A 11 102.95 87.75 2.13
C GLN A 11 102.63 86.79 3.29
N GLU A 12 103.22 86.99 4.47
CA GLU A 12 102.86 86.24 5.68
C GLU A 12 101.39 86.43 6.06
N GLN A 13 100.87 87.65 5.99
CA GLN A 13 99.45 87.93 6.26
C GLN A 13 98.51 87.23 5.26
N LEU A 14 98.87 87.18 3.98
CA LEU A 14 98.09 86.47 2.96
C LEU A 14 98.09 84.96 3.22
N LEU A 15 99.25 84.36 3.46
CA LEU A 15 99.36 82.93 3.80
C LEU A 15 98.62 82.58 5.09
N HIS A 16 98.57 83.51 6.06
CA HIS A 16 97.82 83.30 7.29
C HIS A 16 96.30 83.31 7.05
N ARG A 17 95.81 84.20 6.18
CA ARG A 17 94.41 84.20 5.74
C ARG A 17 94.05 82.91 4.99
N GLU A 18 94.84 82.52 4.01
CA GLU A 18 94.62 81.26 3.26
C GLU A 18 94.61 80.04 4.20
N ASN A 19 95.56 79.94 5.14
CA ASN A 19 95.56 78.84 6.11
C ASN A 19 94.31 78.86 7.01
N SER A 20 93.84 80.04 7.41
CA SER A 20 92.62 80.18 8.19
C SER A 20 91.39 79.71 7.42
N GLU A 21 91.26 80.11 6.14
CA GLU A 21 90.18 79.69 5.26
C GLU A 21 90.21 78.19 4.98
N LEU A 22 91.39 77.63 4.64
CA LEU A 22 91.57 76.19 4.45
C LEU A 22 91.21 75.40 5.71
N THR A 23 91.58 75.91 6.89
CA THR A 23 91.23 75.29 8.17
C THR A 23 89.71 75.27 8.37
N GLN A 24 89.02 76.36 8.02
CA GLN A 24 87.56 76.46 8.13
C GLN A 24 86.86 75.51 7.14
N HIS A 25 87.33 75.43 5.89
CA HIS A 25 86.81 74.48 4.90
C HIS A 25 87.02 73.03 5.33
N LEU A 26 88.21 72.70 5.84
CA LEU A 26 88.51 71.36 6.37
C LEU A 26 87.57 71.00 7.54
N ALA A 27 87.32 71.95 8.44
CA ALA A 27 86.38 71.75 9.55
C ALA A 27 84.94 71.55 9.05
N SER A 28 84.50 72.29 8.02
CA SER A 28 83.18 72.10 7.40
C SER A 28 83.05 70.73 6.74
N ALA A 29 84.01 70.33 5.92
CA ALA A 29 84.00 69.04 5.23
C ALA A 29 84.01 67.86 6.21
N LYS A 30 84.74 67.99 7.34
CA LYS A 30 84.72 66.97 8.41
C LYS A 30 83.33 66.80 9.02
N ARG A 31 82.62 67.89 9.30
CA ARG A 31 81.24 67.82 9.82
C ARG A 31 80.30 67.17 8.81
N GLU A 32 80.43 67.52 7.53
CA GLU A 32 79.61 66.92 6.47
C GLU A 32 79.85 65.41 6.33
N ILE A 33 81.11 64.95 6.42
CA ILE A 33 81.45 63.52 6.47
C ILE A 33 80.79 62.84 7.66
N GLU A 34 80.81 63.45 8.85
CA GLU A 34 80.16 62.91 10.05
C GLU A 34 78.64 62.79 9.86
N THR A 35 77.99 63.81 9.29
CA THR A 35 76.55 63.80 8.98
C THR A 35 76.21 62.69 7.98
N LEU A 36 76.91 62.63 6.85
CA LEU A 36 76.70 61.62 5.81
C LEU A 36 76.92 60.19 6.34
N ASN A 37 77.90 60.01 7.25
CA ASN A 37 78.13 58.71 7.87
C ASN A 37 76.98 58.34 8.82
N GLY A 38 76.43 59.31 9.55
CA GLY A 38 75.21 59.14 10.35
C GLY A 38 74.02 58.69 9.49
N GLU A 39 73.76 59.39 8.38
CA GLU A 39 72.69 59.04 7.44
C GLU A 39 72.89 57.64 6.84
N LYS A 40 74.11 57.30 6.43
CA LYS A 40 74.46 55.97 5.92
C LYS A 40 74.11 54.87 6.93
N THR A 41 74.45 55.05 8.21
CA THR A 41 74.12 54.07 9.25
C THR A 41 72.62 53.98 9.53
N ALA A 42 71.87 55.07 9.40
CA ALA A 42 70.42 55.07 9.52
C ALA A 42 69.76 54.28 8.37
N LEU A 43 70.16 54.57 7.13
CA LEU A 43 69.69 53.87 5.93
C LEU A 43 70.03 52.38 5.97
N GLN A 44 71.22 52.00 6.47
CA GLN A 44 71.58 50.59 6.64
C GLN A 44 70.67 49.86 7.63
N ARG A 45 70.28 50.51 8.73
CA ARG A 45 69.33 49.95 9.70
C ARG A 45 67.94 49.79 9.11
N GLU A 46 67.46 50.79 8.37
CA GLU A 46 66.18 50.73 7.68
C GLU A 46 66.17 49.61 6.63
N GLN A 47 67.22 49.50 5.82
CA GLN A 47 67.36 48.43 4.83
C GLN A 47 67.31 47.04 5.49
N HIS A 48 67.94 46.87 6.65
CA HIS A 48 67.89 45.60 7.39
C HIS A 48 66.48 45.30 7.89
N SER A 49 65.79 46.29 8.48
CA SER A 49 64.40 46.16 8.94
C SER A 49 63.45 45.79 7.80
N LEU A 50 63.56 46.46 6.65
CA LEU A 50 62.75 46.18 5.47
C LEU A 50 62.99 44.77 4.93
N LYS A 51 64.25 44.29 4.92
CA LYS A 51 64.58 42.92 4.52
C LYS A 51 63.92 41.89 5.45
N GLN A 52 63.95 42.10 6.76
CA GLN A 52 63.27 41.21 7.71
C GLN A 52 61.76 41.16 7.45
N GLN A 53 61.13 42.32 7.26
CA GLN A 53 59.70 42.40 6.95
C GLN A 53 59.36 41.68 5.64
N LEU A 54 60.20 41.83 4.60
CA LEU A 54 60.01 41.12 3.34
C LEU A 54 60.00 39.60 3.54
N THR A 55 61.00 39.06 4.25
CA THR A 55 61.07 37.61 4.53
C THR A 55 59.87 37.10 5.34
N GLN A 56 59.36 37.91 6.26
CA GLN A 56 58.16 37.57 7.03
C GLN A 56 56.92 37.54 6.12
N ARG A 57 56.78 38.51 5.23
CA ARG A 57 55.68 38.56 4.26
C ARG A 57 55.75 37.41 3.24
N GLU A 58 56.93 37.06 2.78
CA GLU A 58 57.13 35.90 1.91
C GLU A 58 56.70 34.59 2.58
N SER A 59 57.05 34.42 3.86
CA SER A 59 56.63 33.25 4.65
C SER A 59 55.11 33.19 4.81
N GLU A 60 54.46 34.33 5.04
CA GLU A 60 53.01 34.42 5.17
C GLU A 60 52.29 34.10 3.85
N VAL A 61 52.81 34.59 2.72
CA VAL A 61 52.30 34.23 1.38
C VAL A 61 52.40 32.73 1.13
N TRP A 62 53.53 32.11 1.50
CA TRP A 62 53.70 30.66 1.37
C TRP A 62 52.67 29.89 2.20
N ARG A 63 52.46 30.30 3.46
CA ARG A 63 51.47 29.70 4.37
C ARG A 63 50.06 29.80 3.79
N LEU A 64 49.65 30.99 3.37
CA LEU A 64 48.33 31.23 2.80
C LEU A 64 48.10 30.43 1.51
N ASN A 65 49.12 30.30 0.65
CA ASN A 65 49.03 29.47 -0.54
C ASN A 65 48.83 27.97 -0.21
N GLY A 66 49.44 27.49 0.88
CA GLY A 66 49.19 26.15 1.41
C GLY A 66 47.74 25.95 1.85
N GLU A 67 47.18 26.92 2.58
CA GLU A 67 45.77 26.89 3.01
C GLU A 67 44.81 26.92 1.83
N ILE A 68 45.05 27.79 0.84
CA ILE A 68 44.25 27.84 -0.39
C ILE A 68 44.28 26.49 -1.10
N SER A 69 45.45 25.86 -1.21
CA SER A 69 45.58 24.55 -1.89
C SER A 69 44.80 23.46 -1.16
N SER A 70 44.86 23.44 0.18
CA SER A 70 44.11 22.51 1.02
C SER A 70 42.59 22.72 0.87
N LEU A 71 42.13 23.97 0.95
CA LEU A 71 40.71 24.32 0.78
C LEU A 71 40.20 23.94 -0.61
N GLN A 72 41.00 24.17 -1.67
CA GLN A 72 40.66 23.75 -3.03
C GLN A 72 40.55 22.23 -3.17
N GLN A 73 41.39 21.46 -2.48
CA GLN A 73 41.27 20.01 -2.45
C GLN A 73 39.99 19.55 -1.75
N SER A 74 39.69 20.12 -0.57
CA SER A 74 38.47 19.82 0.17
C SER A 74 37.20 20.17 -0.62
N LEU A 75 37.18 21.32 -1.30
CA LEU A 75 36.08 21.72 -2.18
C LEU A 75 35.87 20.74 -3.33
N ARG A 76 36.96 20.27 -3.96
CA ARG A 76 36.87 19.25 -5.01
C ARG A 76 36.29 17.95 -4.49
N GLN A 77 36.74 17.48 -3.33
CA GLN A 77 36.22 16.26 -2.71
C GLN A 77 34.73 16.38 -2.39
N LEU A 78 34.32 17.49 -1.77
CA LEU A 78 32.92 17.74 -1.45
C LEU A 78 32.06 17.83 -2.72
N GLY A 79 32.57 18.47 -3.78
CA GLY A 79 31.91 18.51 -5.09
C GLY A 79 31.70 17.12 -5.69
N THR A 80 32.69 16.24 -5.60
CA THR A 80 32.54 14.85 -6.07
C THR A 80 31.55 14.03 -5.24
N GLN A 81 31.51 14.23 -3.93
CA GLN A 81 30.54 13.56 -3.04
C GLN A 81 29.12 14.00 -3.36
N LEU A 82 28.89 15.30 -3.53
CA LEU A 82 27.59 15.85 -3.87
C LEU A 82 27.07 15.28 -5.20
N GLU A 83 27.93 15.19 -6.22
CA GLU A 83 27.53 14.64 -7.51
C GLU A 83 27.20 13.14 -7.43
N GLN A 84 27.97 12.38 -6.64
CA GLN A 84 27.69 10.96 -6.38
C GLN A 84 26.35 10.76 -5.66
N GLU A 85 26.08 11.56 -4.64
CA GLU A 85 24.82 11.50 -3.89
C GLU A 85 23.62 11.83 -4.81
N LYS A 86 23.75 12.88 -5.62
CA LYS A 86 22.73 13.27 -6.61
C LYS A 86 22.45 12.15 -7.62
N LEU A 87 23.50 11.52 -8.15
CA LEU A 87 23.38 10.36 -9.04
C LEU A 87 22.70 9.17 -8.34
N GLY A 88 23.04 8.92 -7.08
CA GLY A 88 22.41 7.88 -6.26
C GLY A 88 20.92 8.12 -6.06
N LEU A 89 20.54 9.36 -5.71
CA LEU A 89 19.15 9.76 -5.51
C LEU A 89 18.33 9.67 -6.81
N SER A 90 18.86 10.12 -7.95
CA SER A 90 18.17 9.97 -9.25
C SER A 90 17.90 8.51 -9.57
N ARG A 91 18.89 7.62 -9.41
CA ARG A 91 18.70 6.19 -9.67
C ARG A 91 17.67 5.56 -8.74
N ALA A 92 17.69 5.92 -7.46
CA ALA A 92 16.73 5.43 -6.48
C ALA A 92 15.30 5.89 -6.83
N LEU A 93 15.13 7.16 -7.22
CA LEU A 93 13.85 7.71 -7.63
C LEU A 93 13.31 7.05 -8.91
N GLU A 94 14.17 6.82 -9.90
CA GLU A 94 13.82 6.09 -11.12
C GLU A 94 13.37 4.66 -10.81
N SER A 95 14.14 3.94 -9.97
CA SER A 95 13.79 2.59 -9.54
C SER A 95 12.44 2.54 -8.82
N GLN A 96 12.19 3.46 -7.90
CA GLN A 96 10.93 3.52 -7.15
C GLN A 96 9.74 3.87 -8.06
N THR A 97 9.96 4.75 -9.04
CA THR A 97 8.94 5.12 -10.02
C THR A 97 8.57 3.93 -10.89
N GLN A 98 9.57 3.17 -11.35
CA GLN A 98 9.37 1.96 -12.13
C GLN A 98 8.61 0.90 -11.32
N GLU A 99 9.02 0.65 -10.08
CA GLU A 99 8.34 -0.32 -9.21
C GLU A 99 6.89 0.08 -8.92
N SER A 100 6.64 1.36 -8.67
CA SER A 100 5.28 1.89 -8.48
C SER A 100 4.42 1.69 -9.74
N ALA A 101 4.97 1.95 -10.93
CA ALA A 101 4.28 1.73 -12.20
C ALA A 101 3.94 0.24 -12.41
N ASP A 102 4.87 -0.67 -12.11
CA ASP A 102 4.65 -2.11 -12.20
C ASP A 102 3.55 -2.59 -11.23
N VAL A 103 3.55 -2.08 -10.00
CA VAL A 103 2.52 -2.39 -9.00
C VAL A 103 1.16 -1.86 -9.45
N GLN A 104 1.09 -0.62 -9.93
CA GLN A 104 -0.15 -0.04 -10.47
C GLN A 104 -0.67 -0.86 -11.65
N TRP A 105 0.20 -1.25 -12.57
CA TRP A 105 -0.18 -2.09 -13.70
C TRP A 105 -0.75 -3.44 -13.25
N ARG A 106 -0.11 -4.11 -12.29
CA ARG A 106 -0.59 -5.39 -11.74
C ARG A 106 -1.96 -5.24 -11.06
N LEU A 107 -2.15 -4.19 -10.27
CA LEU A 107 -3.43 -3.94 -9.61
C LEU A 107 -4.54 -3.66 -10.63
N GLN A 108 -4.24 -2.90 -11.67
CA GLN A 108 -5.19 -2.64 -12.75
C GLN A 108 -5.62 -3.93 -13.44
N GLN A 109 -4.67 -4.81 -13.77
CA GLN A 109 -4.98 -6.11 -14.37
C GLN A 109 -5.85 -6.98 -13.45
N GLN A 110 -5.54 -7.02 -12.15
CA GLN A 110 -6.35 -7.77 -11.19
C GLN A 110 -7.77 -7.22 -11.05
N LEU A 111 -7.93 -5.89 -11.06
CA LEU A 111 -9.25 -5.25 -11.02
C LEU A 111 -10.07 -5.64 -12.24
N THR A 112 -9.50 -5.55 -13.44
CA THR A 112 -10.19 -5.95 -14.68
C THR A 112 -10.64 -7.40 -14.63
N LEU A 113 -9.77 -8.34 -14.22
CA LEU A 113 -10.12 -9.75 -14.10
C LEU A 113 -11.23 -9.98 -13.06
N LYS A 114 -11.20 -9.26 -11.94
CA LYS A 114 -12.25 -9.36 -10.91
C LYS A 114 -13.58 -8.77 -11.40
N GLU A 115 -13.56 -7.67 -12.13
CA GLU A 115 -14.76 -7.06 -12.72
C GLU A 115 -15.41 -8.01 -13.74
N GLU A 116 -14.61 -8.66 -14.59
CA GLU A 116 -15.09 -9.67 -15.53
C GLU A 116 -15.68 -10.89 -14.81
N ALA A 117 -14.98 -11.41 -13.78
CA ALA A 117 -15.46 -12.54 -12.99
C ALA A 117 -16.79 -12.22 -12.28
N LEU A 118 -16.89 -11.05 -11.65
CA LEU A 118 -18.12 -10.59 -11.00
C LEU A 118 -19.25 -10.41 -12.00
N GLY A 119 -18.96 -9.85 -13.18
CA GLY A 119 -19.94 -9.70 -14.27
C GLY A 119 -20.51 -11.05 -14.74
N ASN A 120 -19.64 -12.05 -14.88
CA ASN A 120 -20.07 -13.41 -15.21
C ASN A 120 -20.92 -14.03 -14.10
N GLU A 121 -20.51 -13.90 -12.84
CA GLU A 121 -21.27 -14.43 -11.71
C GLU A 121 -22.66 -13.80 -11.60
N VAL A 122 -22.77 -12.48 -11.81
CA VAL A 122 -24.06 -11.77 -11.84
C VAL A 122 -24.95 -12.29 -12.98
N ARG A 123 -24.37 -12.53 -14.16
CA ARG A 123 -25.10 -13.10 -15.31
C ARG A 123 -25.63 -14.49 -14.99
N ASP A 124 -24.79 -15.39 -14.48
CA ASP A 124 -25.15 -16.77 -14.13
C ASP A 124 -26.24 -16.81 -13.04
N HIS A 125 -26.14 -15.95 -12.02
CA HIS A 125 -27.18 -15.81 -11.01
C HIS A 125 -28.50 -15.30 -11.60
N SER A 126 -28.44 -14.37 -12.55
CA SER A 126 -29.63 -13.83 -13.22
C SER A 126 -30.36 -14.90 -14.05
N GLU A 127 -29.61 -15.74 -14.76
CA GLU A 127 -30.10 -16.86 -15.56
C GLU A 127 -30.71 -17.94 -14.65
N THR A 128 -30.00 -18.32 -13.59
CA THR A 128 -30.49 -19.26 -12.58
C THR A 128 -31.79 -18.77 -11.93
N ARG A 129 -31.87 -17.48 -11.60
CA ARG A 129 -33.09 -16.87 -11.03
C ARG A 129 -34.24 -16.86 -12.03
N ALA A 130 -33.98 -16.70 -13.33
CA ALA A 130 -34.99 -16.82 -14.36
C ALA A 130 -35.49 -18.27 -14.50
N ALA A 131 -34.59 -19.25 -14.57
CA ALA A 131 -34.94 -20.66 -14.62
C ALA A 131 -35.77 -21.10 -13.41
N LEU A 132 -35.40 -20.64 -12.20
CA LEU A 132 -36.16 -20.91 -10.98
C LEU A 132 -37.58 -20.35 -11.04
N ARG A 133 -37.76 -19.12 -11.56
CA ARG A 133 -39.11 -18.55 -11.76
C ARG A 133 -39.94 -19.38 -12.72
N HIS A 134 -39.36 -19.84 -13.82
CA HIS A 134 -40.06 -20.71 -14.77
C HIS A 134 -40.43 -22.06 -14.16
N ALA A 135 -39.51 -22.70 -13.42
CA ALA A 135 -39.78 -23.94 -12.72
C ALA A 135 -40.89 -23.78 -11.66
N GLN A 136 -40.91 -22.67 -10.94
CA GLN A 136 -41.94 -22.38 -9.94
C GLN A 136 -43.33 -22.26 -10.57
N LEU A 137 -43.45 -21.55 -11.69
CA LEU A 137 -44.70 -21.45 -12.45
C LEU A 137 -45.19 -22.83 -12.91
N ALA A 138 -44.30 -23.66 -13.46
CA ALA A 138 -44.65 -25.01 -13.90
C ALA A 138 -45.12 -25.90 -12.73
N VAL A 139 -44.51 -25.78 -11.55
CA VAL A 139 -44.95 -26.48 -10.34
C VAL A 139 -46.34 -26.03 -9.92
N ASP A 140 -46.62 -24.73 -9.95
CA ASP A 140 -47.91 -24.19 -9.55
C ASP A 140 -49.02 -24.60 -10.55
N GLU A 141 -48.73 -24.62 -11.86
CA GLU A 141 -49.61 -25.16 -12.90
C GLU A 141 -49.90 -26.65 -12.69
N ALA A 142 -48.86 -27.47 -12.47
CA ALA A 142 -49.02 -28.90 -12.23
C ALA A 142 -49.81 -29.21 -10.94
N ARG A 143 -49.68 -28.37 -9.91
CA ARG A 143 -50.48 -28.46 -8.68
C ARG A 143 -51.96 -28.16 -8.93
N GLU A 144 -52.25 -27.11 -9.70
CA GLU A 144 -53.61 -26.76 -10.09
C GLU A 144 -54.26 -27.87 -10.90
N GLU A 145 -53.55 -28.43 -11.89
CA GLU A 145 -54.04 -29.55 -12.69
C GLU A 145 -54.31 -30.79 -11.83
N ASN A 146 -53.39 -31.18 -10.96
CA ASN A 146 -53.58 -32.31 -10.03
C ASN A 146 -54.81 -32.11 -9.14
N ARG A 147 -55.04 -30.90 -8.64
CA ARG A 147 -56.24 -30.59 -7.85
C ARG A 147 -57.52 -30.74 -8.68
N ARG A 148 -57.54 -30.22 -9.91
CA ARG A 148 -58.68 -30.38 -10.82
C ARG A 148 -58.99 -31.85 -11.11
N LEU A 149 -57.96 -32.66 -11.35
CA LEU A 149 -58.10 -34.11 -11.56
C LEU A 149 -58.63 -34.83 -10.32
N ARG A 150 -58.18 -34.45 -9.12
CA ARG A 150 -58.69 -35.01 -7.86
C ARG A 150 -60.16 -34.65 -7.63
N GLU A 151 -60.56 -33.42 -7.94
CA GLU A 151 -61.95 -32.97 -7.82
C GLU A 151 -62.85 -33.71 -8.82
N SER A 152 -62.40 -33.92 -10.07
CA SER A 152 -63.19 -34.61 -11.09
C SER A 152 -63.33 -36.12 -10.83
N GLN A 153 -62.38 -36.74 -10.14
CA GLN A 153 -62.42 -38.14 -9.75
C GLN A 153 -63.06 -38.37 -8.37
N ARG A 154 -63.59 -37.33 -7.72
CA ARG A 154 -64.25 -37.45 -6.42
C ARG A 154 -65.53 -38.29 -6.56
N PRO A 155 -65.65 -39.46 -5.91
CA PRO A 155 -66.87 -40.24 -5.96
C PRO A 155 -68.04 -39.41 -5.43
N ALA A 156 -69.20 -39.51 -6.09
CA ALA A 156 -70.46 -39.00 -5.50
C ALA A 156 -70.69 -39.71 -4.16
N GLU A 157 -71.17 -38.98 -3.14
CA GLU A 157 -71.47 -39.53 -1.81
C GLU A 157 -72.20 -40.87 -1.95
N VAL A 158 -71.59 -41.93 -1.44
CA VAL A 158 -72.16 -43.28 -1.52
C VAL A 158 -73.37 -43.30 -0.61
N ASP A 159 -74.56 -43.42 -1.21
CA ASP A 159 -75.82 -43.53 -0.48
C ASP A 159 -75.80 -44.82 0.36
N ASP A 160 -75.67 -44.65 1.68
CA ASP A 160 -75.37 -45.70 2.67
C ASP A 160 -76.63 -46.47 3.09
N HIS A 161 -77.71 -46.39 2.30
CA HIS A 161 -79.02 -47.01 2.55
C HIS A 161 -79.03 -48.55 2.52
N TRP A 162 -77.92 -49.20 2.15
CA TRP A 162 -77.74 -50.66 2.23
C TRP A 162 -77.11 -51.12 3.56
N ARG A 163 -76.67 -50.17 4.40
CA ARG A 163 -76.12 -50.48 5.72
C ARG A 163 -77.25 -50.76 6.70
N VAL A 164 -77.40 -52.04 7.04
CA VAL A 164 -78.37 -52.49 8.05
C VAL A 164 -77.71 -52.47 9.42
N SER A 165 -78.37 -51.88 10.42
CA SER A 165 -77.87 -51.92 11.80
C SER A 165 -77.89 -53.35 12.35
N ARG A 166 -76.88 -53.70 13.15
CA ARG A 166 -76.78 -55.04 13.78
C ARG A 166 -78.03 -55.39 14.58
N ASP A 167 -78.67 -54.40 15.19
CA ASP A 167 -79.84 -54.59 16.05
C ASP A 167 -81.12 -54.87 15.25
N GLU A 168 -81.13 -54.60 13.94
CA GLU A 168 -82.29 -54.90 13.09
C GLU A 168 -82.35 -56.37 12.65
N VAL A 169 -81.25 -57.12 12.86
CA VAL A 169 -81.15 -58.53 12.44
C VAL A 169 -81.02 -59.43 13.67
N VAL A 170 -82.02 -60.27 13.90
CA VAL A 170 -82.03 -61.24 15.00
C VAL A 170 -81.62 -62.61 14.47
N ILE A 171 -80.51 -63.16 14.98
CA ILE A 171 -80.07 -64.52 14.64
C ILE A 171 -80.84 -65.52 15.50
N LEU A 172 -81.44 -66.53 14.87
CA LEU A 172 -82.23 -67.54 15.57
C LEU A 172 -81.32 -68.70 16.05
N ASN A 173 -81.41 -69.07 17.33
CA ASN A 173 -80.47 -69.98 18.01
C ASN A 173 -80.39 -71.41 17.44
N GLU A 174 -81.39 -71.89 16.69
CA GLU A 174 -81.46 -73.28 16.21
C GLU A 174 -81.31 -73.40 14.67
N GLY A 175 -80.61 -72.47 14.03
CA GLY A 175 -80.63 -72.34 12.58
C GLY A 175 -79.30 -72.11 11.90
N MET A 176 -78.19 -72.70 12.33
CA MET A 176 -76.95 -72.64 11.54
C MET A 176 -77.15 -73.42 10.23
N LEU A 177 -77.11 -72.71 9.10
CA LEU A 177 -77.40 -73.27 7.78
C LEU A 177 -76.14 -73.86 7.12
N GLY A 178 -74.95 -73.35 7.46
CA GLY A 178 -73.69 -73.89 6.97
C GLY A 178 -72.48 -73.03 7.32
N THR A 179 -71.30 -73.62 7.21
CA THR A 179 -70.01 -72.96 7.42
C THR A 179 -69.19 -72.97 6.12
N GLY A 180 -68.37 -71.95 5.89
CA GLY A 180 -67.49 -71.87 4.73
C GLY A 180 -66.25 -71.04 5.04
N ALA A 181 -65.32 -70.97 4.08
CA ALA A 181 -63.99 -70.37 4.29
C ALA A 181 -64.00 -68.90 4.77
N TRP A 182 -65.08 -68.16 4.48
CA TRP A 182 -65.21 -66.73 4.80
C TRP A 182 -66.10 -66.44 6.01
N GLY A 183 -66.64 -67.47 6.66
CA GLY A 183 -67.59 -67.31 7.76
C GLY A 183 -68.72 -68.32 7.72
N TYR A 184 -69.69 -68.15 8.59
CA TYR A 184 -70.84 -69.04 8.71
C TYR A 184 -72.14 -68.34 8.29
N VAL A 185 -73.13 -69.13 7.89
CA VAL A 185 -74.47 -68.65 7.56
C VAL A 185 -75.43 -69.16 8.62
N ALA A 186 -76.18 -68.25 9.22
CA ALA A 186 -77.24 -68.56 10.15
C ALA A 186 -78.58 -68.09 9.60
N LYS A 187 -79.65 -68.75 10.00
CA LYS A 187 -81.00 -68.27 9.77
C LYS A 187 -81.27 -67.11 10.72
N GLY A 188 -81.71 -66.00 10.18
CA GLY A 188 -82.09 -64.82 10.94
C GLY A 188 -83.44 -64.28 10.53
N GLU A 189 -83.86 -63.26 11.24
CA GLU A 189 -85.03 -62.47 10.93
C GLU A 189 -84.63 -61.00 10.79
N PHE A 190 -85.05 -60.39 9.70
CA PHE A 190 -84.88 -58.97 9.44
C PHE A 190 -86.25 -58.38 9.08
N ARG A 191 -86.74 -57.46 9.91
CA ARG A 191 -88.05 -56.78 9.73
C ARG A 191 -89.21 -57.75 9.45
N GLY A 192 -89.31 -58.84 10.23
CA GLY A 192 -90.37 -59.85 10.09
C GLY A 192 -90.17 -60.85 8.95
N LYS A 193 -89.08 -60.75 8.18
CA LYS A 193 -88.76 -61.69 7.09
C LYS A 193 -87.63 -62.62 7.50
N ARG A 194 -87.81 -63.92 7.24
CA ARG A 194 -86.75 -64.92 7.43
C ARG A 194 -85.68 -64.74 6.36
N VAL A 195 -84.45 -64.53 6.79
CA VAL A 195 -83.28 -64.27 5.93
C VAL A 195 -82.15 -65.22 6.28
N ALA A 196 -81.20 -65.38 5.36
CA ALA A 196 -79.92 -66.00 5.63
C ALA A 196 -78.91 -64.90 5.95
N VAL A 197 -78.30 -64.97 7.14
CA VAL A 197 -77.33 -63.98 7.63
C VAL A 197 -75.94 -64.59 7.51
N LYS A 198 -75.08 -64.00 6.69
CA LYS A 198 -73.67 -64.40 6.59
C LYS A 198 -72.85 -63.61 7.61
N CYS A 199 -72.27 -64.33 8.57
CA CYS A 199 -71.38 -63.77 9.58
C CYS A 199 -69.93 -64.05 9.19
N LEU A 200 -69.16 -63.00 8.93
CA LEU A 200 -67.74 -63.12 8.60
C LEU A 200 -66.92 -63.46 9.86
N HIS A 201 -65.85 -64.24 9.69
CA HIS A 201 -64.91 -64.50 10.80
C HIS A 201 -64.25 -63.19 11.26
N MET A 202 -64.10 -63.03 12.58
CA MET A 202 -63.58 -61.80 13.21
C MET A 202 -62.21 -61.37 12.65
N GLU A 203 -61.34 -62.32 12.31
CA GLU A 203 -60.01 -62.05 11.74
C GLU A 203 -60.08 -61.35 10.37
N ILE A 204 -61.12 -61.64 9.58
CA ILE A 204 -61.35 -61.01 8.28
C ILE A 204 -61.81 -59.56 8.48
N VAL A 205 -62.67 -59.34 9.47
CA VAL A 205 -63.23 -58.02 9.83
C VAL A 205 -62.17 -57.10 10.43
N ALA A 206 -61.20 -57.62 11.19
CA ALA A 206 -60.13 -56.84 11.79
C ALA A 206 -59.01 -56.45 10.79
N SER A 207 -58.99 -57.04 9.60
CA SER A 207 -57.98 -56.78 8.57
C SER A 207 -58.37 -55.61 7.66
N GLN A 208 -57.38 -54.99 6.98
CA GLN A 208 -57.60 -53.95 5.96
C GLN A 208 -58.43 -54.42 4.74
N THR A 209 -58.87 -55.68 4.71
CA THR A 209 -59.68 -56.31 3.66
C THR A 209 -61.13 -55.83 3.65
N LEU A 210 -61.61 -55.13 4.68
CA LEU A 210 -62.96 -54.55 4.70
C LEU A 210 -63.25 -53.62 3.50
N GLN A 211 -62.24 -52.96 2.93
CA GLN A 211 -62.40 -52.16 1.71
C GLN A 211 -62.84 -52.99 0.49
N ARG A 212 -62.57 -54.31 0.48
CA ARG A 212 -63.03 -55.23 -0.57
C ARG A 212 -64.45 -55.75 -0.34
N VAL A 213 -64.93 -55.76 0.90
CA VAL A 213 -66.31 -56.20 1.23
C VAL A 213 -67.35 -55.20 0.70
N HIS A 214 -66.99 -53.93 0.56
CA HIS A 214 -67.85 -52.90 -0.05
C HIS A 214 -67.84 -52.89 -1.60
N ARG A 215 -67.15 -53.82 -2.27
CA ARG A 215 -67.00 -53.83 -3.75
C ARG A 215 -67.95 -54.77 -4.49
N GLU A 216 -68.80 -55.52 -3.79
CA GLU A 216 -69.85 -56.38 -4.35
C GLU A 216 -71.21 -55.99 -3.79
#